data_AF-A0A1H7WBP5-F1
#
_entry.id   AF-A0A1H7WBP5-F1
#
_cell.length_a   1.000
_cell.length_b   1.000
_cell.length_c   1.000
_cell.angle_alpha   90.00
_cell.angle_beta   90.00
_cell.angle_gamma   90.00
#
_symmetry.space_group_name_H-M   'P 1'
#
loop_
_entity.id
_entity.type
_entity.pdbx_description
1 polymer ?
#
loop_
_entity_poly.entity_id
_entity_poly.type
_entity_poly.pdbx_seq_one_letter_code
_entity_poly.pdbx_strand_id
1 'polypeptide(L)'
;MDDTDKQDAVARALRACLEIRCPKCKVEPWQHCRNHLAGRGVINARFHKPRQVDSGAQHILAGVGIRHLRWQAPVTGRWTGEQVTG
;
A
#
# COMPACT_ATOMS: atom_id res chain seq x y z
N MET A 1 9.86 -14.93 17.40
CA MET A 1 9.67 -13.69 16.62
C MET A 1 8.51 -12.97 17.26
N ASP A 2 8.77 -11.82 17.85
CA ASP A 2 7.77 -11.10 18.64
C ASP A 2 6.85 -10.26 17.73
N ASP A 3 5.83 -9.65 18.31
CA ASP A 3 4.90 -8.80 17.55
C ASP A 3 5.55 -7.48 17.09
N THR A 4 6.61 -7.03 17.75
CA THR A 4 7.40 -5.85 17.38
C THR A 4 8.12 -6.08 16.06
N ASP A 5 8.76 -7.24 15.86
CA ASP A 5 9.42 -7.63 14.62
C ASP A 5 8.46 -7.57 13.42
N LYS A 6 7.21 -8.02 13.63
CA LYS A 6 6.15 -7.97 12.62
C LYS A 6 5.72 -6.54 12.33
N GLN A 7 5.53 -5.71 13.35
CA GLN A 7 5.15 -4.31 13.19
C GLN A 7 6.23 -3.53 12.42
N ASP A 8 7.50 -3.75 12.76
CA ASP A 8 8.64 -3.13 12.08
C ASP A 8 8.74 -3.56 10.63
N ALA A 9 8.53 -4.84 10.33
CA ALA A 9 8.50 -5.33 8.96
C ALA A 9 7.34 -4.73 8.15
N VAL A 10 6.17 -4.56 8.76
CA VAL A 10 5.03 -3.86 8.13
C VAL A 10 5.39 -2.40 7.84
N ALA A 11 6.02 -1.70 8.77
CA ALA A 11 6.47 -0.33 8.56
C ALA A 11 7.50 -0.22 7.43
N ARG A 12 8.48 -1.13 7.37
CA ARG A 12 9.46 -1.18 6.27
C ARG A 12 8.81 -1.48 4.92
N ALA A 13 7.87 -2.43 4.88
CA ALA A 13 7.14 -2.76 3.66
C ALA A 13 6.27 -1.59 3.16
N LEU A 14 5.66 -0.83 4.07
CA LEU A 14 4.93 0.40 3.75
C LEU A 14 5.86 1.46 3.15
N ARG A 15 7.01 1.73 3.78
CA ARG A 15 8.02 2.68 3.26
C ARG A 15 8.50 2.28 1.88
N ALA A 16 8.85 1.01 1.67
CA ALA A 16 9.28 0.52 0.35
C ALA A 16 8.23 0.78 -0.74
N CYS A 17 6.94 0.66 -0.42
CA CYS A 17 5.89 1.02 -1.36
C CYS A 17 5.83 2.53 -1.62
N LEU A 18 6.01 3.37 -0.60
CA LEU A 18 5.98 4.83 -0.74
C LEU A 18 7.06 5.34 -1.70
N GLU A 19 8.25 4.75 -1.72
CA GLU A 19 9.38 5.21 -2.54
C GLU A 19 9.19 5.05 -4.06
N ILE A 20 8.21 4.26 -4.51
CA ILE A 20 8.04 3.95 -5.93
C ILE A 20 6.74 4.50 -6.50
N ARG A 21 6.75 4.84 -7.79
CA ARG A 21 5.55 5.20 -8.54
C ARG A 21 4.63 3.98 -8.69
N CYS A 22 3.31 4.15 -8.60
CA CYS A 22 2.40 3.04 -8.87
C CYS A 22 2.28 2.76 -10.38
N PRO A 23 2.63 1.57 -10.90
CA PRO A 23 2.52 1.30 -12.33
C PRO A 23 1.05 1.20 -12.80
N LYS A 24 0.10 0.88 -11.91
CA LYS A 24 -1.33 0.73 -12.23
C LYS A 24 -2.05 2.07 -12.34
N CYS A 25 -1.95 2.93 -11.32
CA CYS A 25 -2.70 4.21 -11.27
C CYS A 25 -1.83 5.45 -11.46
N LYS A 26 -0.53 5.24 -11.74
CA LYS A 26 0.46 6.26 -12.10
C LYS A 26 0.64 7.39 -11.09
N VAL A 27 0.20 7.18 -9.84
CA VAL A 27 0.47 8.10 -8.73
C VAL A 27 1.95 8.06 -8.38
N GLU A 28 2.49 9.22 -8.04
CA GLU A 28 3.90 9.42 -7.74
C GLU A 28 4.31 8.78 -6.40
N PRO A 29 5.62 8.66 -6.11
CA PRO A 29 6.10 8.32 -4.78
C PRO A 29 5.42 9.15 -3.69
N TRP A 30 5.28 8.58 -2.50
CA TRP A 30 4.61 9.17 -1.33
C TRP A 30 3.11 9.41 -1.44
N GLN A 31 2.49 9.12 -2.59
CA GLN A 31 1.04 9.23 -2.78
C GLN A 31 0.33 7.89 -2.56
N HIS A 32 -0.85 7.91 -1.95
CA HIS A 32 -1.72 6.73 -1.87
C HIS A 32 -2.28 6.34 -3.24
N CYS A 33 -2.61 5.06 -3.41
CA CYS A 33 -3.21 4.57 -4.65
C CYS A 33 -4.70 4.95 -4.75
N ARG A 34 -5.13 5.23 -5.98
CA ARG A 34 -6.54 5.46 -6.33
C ARG A 34 -7.13 4.20 -6.95
N ASN A 35 -8.27 3.72 -6.46
CA ASN A 35 -8.98 2.59 -7.05
C ASN A 35 -10.34 3.05 -7.58
N HIS A 36 -10.67 2.67 -8.80
CA HIS A 36 -11.98 2.93 -9.40
C HIS A 36 -12.86 1.71 -9.15
N LEU A 37 -13.93 1.88 -8.39
CA LEU A 37 -14.92 0.84 -8.16
C LEU A 37 -16.21 1.19 -8.92
N ALA A 38 -16.67 0.26 -9.75
CA ALA A 38 -17.93 0.39 -10.48
C ALA A 38 -19.08 0.71 -9.49
N GLY A 39 -19.85 1.76 -9.80
CA GLY A 39 -20.96 2.21 -8.96
C GLY A 39 -20.58 2.93 -7.65
N ARG A 40 -19.29 3.00 -7.28
CA ARG A 40 -18.83 3.69 -6.05
C ARG A 40 -17.85 4.84 -6.30
N GLY A 41 -17.41 5.02 -7.53
CA GLY A 41 -16.46 6.07 -7.91
C GLY A 41 -15.03 5.76 -7.47
N VAL A 42 -14.21 6.81 -7.34
CA VAL A 42 -12.80 6.69 -6.94
C VAL A 42 -12.69 6.63 -5.42
N ILE A 43 -12.09 5.56 -4.92
CA ILE A 43 -11.77 5.35 -3.50
C ILE A 43 -10.25 5.31 -3.29
N ASN A 44 -9.83 5.60 -2.06
CA ASN A 44 -8.46 5.42 -1.65
C ASN A 44 -8.15 3.93 -1.37
N ALA A 45 -7.00 3.48 -1.86
CA ALA A 45 -6.37 2.23 -1.48
C ALA A 45 -4.95 2.55 -1.03
N ARG A 46 -4.42 1.91 0.01
CA ARG A 46 -3.04 2.16 0.44
C ARG A 46 -2.06 1.97 -0.71
N PHE A 47 -1.88 0.74 -1.17
CA PHE A 47 -1.05 0.41 -2.34
C PHE A 47 -1.67 -0.68 -3.21
N HIS A 48 -1.57 -0.55 -4.53
CA HIS A 48 -1.99 -1.61 -5.45
C HIS A 48 -1.00 -2.78 -5.49
N LYS A 49 -1.47 -4.00 -5.80
CA LYS A 49 -0.64 -5.21 -5.91
C LYS A 49 0.61 -5.01 -6.79
N PRO A 50 0.53 -4.41 -8.00
CA PRO A 50 1.73 -4.16 -8.80
C PRO A 50 2.79 -3.31 -8.08
N ARG A 51 2.39 -2.24 -7.37
CA ARG A 51 3.32 -1.43 -6.57
C ARG A 51 3.93 -2.24 -5.43
N GLN A 52 3.18 -3.13 -4.79
CA GLN A 52 3.73 -3.99 -3.74
C GLN A 52 4.76 -5.02 -4.25
N VAL A 53 4.58 -5.47 -5.49
CA VAL A 53 5.52 -6.38 -6.15
C VAL A 53 6.79 -5.63 -6.52
N ASP A 54 6.64 -4.50 -7.21
CA ASP A 54 7.77 -3.68 -7.66
C ASP A 54 8.60 -3.12 -6.49
N SER A 55 7.98 -2.86 -5.34
CA SER A 55 8.69 -2.41 -4.14
C SER A 55 9.40 -3.53 -3.37
N GLY A 56 9.18 -4.79 -3.73
CA GLY A 56 9.69 -5.93 -2.97
C GLY A 56 9.05 -6.12 -1.59
N ALA A 57 7.95 -5.43 -1.28
CA ALA A 57 7.29 -5.48 0.03
C ALA A 57 6.92 -6.90 0.47
N GLN A 58 6.62 -7.79 -0.48
CA GLN A 58 6.33 -9.20 -0.20
C GLN A 58 7.51 -9.95 0.41
N HIS A 59 8.75 -9.64 -0.01
CA HIS A 59 9.95 -10.28 0.52
C HIS A 59 10.24 -9.83 1.95
N ILE A 60 10.04 -8.54 2.25
CA ILE A 60 10.19 -7.97 3.60
C ILE A 60 9.25 -8.68 4.59
N LEU A 61 8.00 -8.88 4.18
CA LEU A 61 6.98 -9.55 4.99
C LEU A 61 7.19 -11.05 5.11
N ALA A 62 7.64 -11.71 4.04
CA ALA A 62 7.95 -13.13 4.08
C ALA A 62 9.06 -13.45 5.09
N GLY A 63 10.04 -12.54 5.25
CA GLY A 63 11.10 -12.64 6.25
C GLY A 63 10.60 -12.69 7.70
N VAL A 64 9.37 -12.24 7.95
CA VAL A 64 8.71 -12.27 9.28
C VAL A 64 7.51 -13.22 9.34
N GLY A 65 7.40 -14.15 8.39
CA GLY A 65 6.33 -15.15 8.36
C GLY A 65 4.97 -14.61 7.90
N ILE A 66 4.88 -13.36 7.43
CA ILE A 66 3.63 -12.77 6.92
C ILE A 66 3.50 -13.08 5.43
N ARG A 67 2.69 -14.10 5.11
CA ARG A 67 2.51 -14.58 3.72
C ARG A 67 1.33 -13.94 2.98
N HIS A 68 0.33 -13.44 3.71
CA HIS A 68 -0.95 -13.00 3.14
C HIS A 68 -1.46 -11.72 3.82
N LEU A 69 -0.84 -10.57 3.56
CA LEU A 69 -1.50 -9.31 3.87
C LEU A 69 -2.51 -9.00 2.76
N ARG A 70 -3.80 -8.95 3.11
CA ARG A 70 -4.82 -8.31 2.27
C ARG A 70 -4.63 -6.80 2.34
N TRP A 71 -3.64 -6.29 1.60
CA TRP A 71 -3.31 -4.87 1.52
C TRP A 71 -4.44 -3.99 0.93
N GLN A 72 -5.49 -4.60 0.37
CA GLN A 72 -6.66 -3.92 -0.21
C GLN A 72 -7.75 -3.64 0.82
N ALA A 73 -7.42 -3.21 2.04
CA ALA A 73 -8.46 -2.55 2.81
C ALA A 73 -8.81 -1.25 2.05
N PRO A 74 -10.05 -1.10 1.53
CA PRO A 74 -10.50 0.24 1.15
C PRO A 74 -10.36 1.09 2.41
N VAL A 75 -9.54 2.12 2.36
CA VAL A 75 -9.54 3.11 3.44
C VAL A 75 -10.80 3.95 3.26
N THR A 76 -11.53 4.17 4.35
CA THR A 76 -12.80 4.89 4.33
C THR A 76 -12.61 6.32 3.82
N GLY A 77 -13.52 6.79 2.95
CA GLY A 77 -13.50 8.13 2.39
C GLY A 77 -13.49 8.15 0.84
N ARG A 78 -14.23 9.11 0.27
CA ARG A 78 -14.13 9.47 -1.15
C ARG A 78 -12.76 10.14 -1.36
N TRP A 79 -12.09 9.87 -2.47
CA TRP A 79 -10.86 10.59 -2.81
C TRP A 79 -11.20 12.09 -3.00
N THR A 80 -10.60 12.97 -2.20
CA THR A 80 -10.87 14.42 -2.18
C THR A 80 -9.94 15.23 -3.08
N GLY A 81 -8.95 14.60 -3.72
CA GLY A 81 -7.93 15.30 -4.49
C GLY A 81 -6.69 15.71 -3.68
N GLU A 82 -6.73 15.59 -2.35
CA GLU A 82 -5.63 16.01 -1.48
C GLU A 82 -4.61 14.89 -1.24
N GLN A 83 -3.34 15.29 -1.18
CA GLN A 83 -2.23 14.44 -0.76
C GLN A 83 -2.35 14.21 0.74
N VAL A 84 -2.47 12.95 1.16
CA VAL A 84 -2.41 12.59 2.58
C VAL A 84 -0.93 12.59 2.98
N THR A 85 -0.42 13.72 3.45
CA THR A 85 0.82 13.78 4.21
C THR A 85 0.56 13.16 5.58
N GLY A 86 1.18 12.01 5.85
CA GLY A 86 1.22 11.40 7.18
C GLY A 86 2.32 12.00 8.04
#